data_AF-A0A0M3DBB7-F1
#
_entry.id   AF-A0A0M3DBB7-F1
#
_cell.length_a   1.000
_cell.length_b   1.000
_cell.length_c   1.000
_cell.angle_alpha   90.00
_cell.angle_beta   90.00
_cell.angle_gamma   90.00
#
_symmetry.space_group_name_H-M   'P 1'
#
loop_
_entity.id
_entity.type
_entity.pdbx_description
1 polymer ?
#
loop_
_entity_poly.entity_id
_entity_poly.type
_entity_poly.pdbx_seq_one_letter_code
_entity_poly.pdbx_strand_id
1 'polypeptide(L)'
;MNDDELLEDQDDDESLTDSDEDEGEDAGDDHGVDPFASLYASYQAELAARTRKYGEYISTAGYESDLRRAYESLDDVPAFKPGDFVQWKTFMRESRLPEYGAPAVVVAVDGAFRDSKRAQQAFPQHDILLAVLDGDQDFVTFSASSARFTRWQGDSWPSTDQQ
;
A
#
# COMPACT_ATOMS: atom_id res chain seq x y z
N MET A 1 -60.83 4.47 -1.64
CA MET A 1 -60.82 5.82 -1.05
C MET A 1 -59.68 5.84 -0.06
N ASN A 2 -58.92 6.93 -0.07
CA ASN A 2 -57.58 7.17 0.49
C ASN A 2 -56.48 6.90 -0.55
N ASP A 3 -56.18 7.89 -1.42
CA ASP A 3 -55.28 9.06 -1.21
C ASP A 3 -53.83 8.57 -1.35
N ASP A 4 -53.21 8.60 -2.53
CA ASP A 4 -52.64 9.79 -3.21
C ASP A 4 -51.63 10.52 -2.31
N GLU A 5 -50.40 10.00 -2.29
CA GLU A 5 -49.22 10.82 -2.00
C GLU A 5 -48.18 10.55 -3.10
N LEU A 6 -48.19 11.49 -4.04
CA LEU A 6 -47.09 11.88 -4.93
C LEU A 6 -45.81 12.10 -4.11
N LEU A 7 -44.71 11.43 -4.48
CA LEU A 7 -43.38 11.92 -4.16
C LEU A 7 -42.77 12.46 -5.44
N GLU A 8 -42.68 13.78 -5.42
CA GLU A 8 -42.20 14.68 -6.45
C GLU A 8 -40.71 14.48 -6.73
N ASP A 9 -40.38 14.62 -8.01
CA ASP A 9 -39.05 14.81 -8.56
C ASP A 9 -38.31 15.95 -7.84
N GLN A 10 -37.03 15.75 -7.52
CA GLN A 10 -36.10 16.84 -7.19
C GLN A 10 -34.83 16.66 -8.01
N ASP A 11 -34.88 17.28 -9.20
CA ASP A 11 -33.90 18.18 -9.79
C ASP A 11 -32.40 17.88 -9.56
N ASP A 12 -31.80 17.32 -10.61
CA ASP A 12 -30.40 17.48 -10.96
C ASP A 12 -30.13 18.96 -11.34
N ASP A 13 -29.44 19.71 -10.47
CA ASP A 13 -28.88 21.03 -10.79
C ASP A 13 -27.46 21.16 -10.20
N GLU A 14 -26.46 20.74 -10.98
CA GLU A 14 -25.08 21.22 -10.79
C GLU A 14 -24.75 22.15 -11.95
N SER A 15 -25.09 23.42 -11.75
CA SER A 15 -24.87 24.51 -12.68
C SER A 15 -23.37 24.72 -12.96
N LEU A 16 -23.08 24.85 -14.25
CA LEU A 16 -21.85 25.41 -14.82
C LEU A 16 -21.50 26.76 -14.17
N THR A 17 -20.31 26.86 -13.57
CA THR A 17 -19.68 28.16 -13.30
C THR A 17 -18.68 28.45 -14.41
N ASP A 18 -19.12 29.24 -15.38
CA ASP A 18 -18.30 29.95 -16.36
C ASP A 18 -18.44 31.46 -16.07
N SER A 19 -17.44 32.25 -16.47
CA SER A 19 -17.22 33.70 -16.22
C SER A 19 -16.41 33.99 -14.93
N ASP A 20 -15.36 34.81 -14.91
CA ASP A 20 -15.06 35.98 -15.76
C ASP A 20 -13.55 36.17 -15.99
N GLU A 21 -13.24 36.70 -17.17
CA GLU A 21 -11.98 37.35 -17.55
C GLU A 21 -11.82 38.68 -16.80
N ASP A 22 -10.64 38.93 -16.22
CA ASP A 22 -10.21 40.28 -15.79
C ASP A 22 -8.78 40.51 -16.29
N GLU A 23 -8.61 41.47 -17.19
CA GLU A 23 -7.33 41.93 -17.72
C GLU A 23 -6.78 43.08 -16.83
N GLY A 24 -5.52 42.98 -16.38
CA GLY A 24 -4.89 44.08 -15.64
C GLY A 24 -3.45 43.85 -15.18
N GLU A 25 -2.52 43.91 -16.14
CA GLU A 25 -1.16 44.50 -16.10
C GLU A 25 -0.23 44.37 -14.86
N ASP A 26 0.91 43.70 -15.15
CA ASP A 26 2.30 44.17 -14.99
C ASP A 26 3.10 44.00 -13.67
N ALA A 27 4.33 43.53 -13.90
CA ALA A 27 5.56 43.60 -13.11
C ALA A 27 5.65 42.87 -11.76
N GLY A 28 6.10 41.61 -11.83
CA GLY A 28 6.65 40.89 -10.68
C GLY A 28 7.13 39.49 -11.07
N ASP A 29 8.17 39.42 -11.91
CA ASP A 29 8.93 38.18 -12.16
C ASP A 29 9.68 37.79 -10.87
N ASP A 30 8.94 37.20 -9.94
CA ASP A 30 9.45 36.39 -8.85
C ASP A 30 8.94 34.97 -9.14
N HIS A 31 9.75 34.20 -9.87
CA HIS A 31 9.56 32.76 -10.05
C HIS A 31 9.76 32.02 -8.72
N GLY A 32 8.94 32.35 -7.72
CA GLY A 32 8.65 31.52 -6.57
C GLY A 32 7.78 30.36 -7.05
N VAL A 33 8.40 29.36 -7.69
CA VAL A 33 7.79 28.04 -7.84
C VAL A 33 7.37 27.60 -6.45
N ASP A 34 6.06 27.62 -6.18
CA ASP A 34 5.51 27.14 -4.92
C ASP A 34 5.98 25.69 -4.75
N PRO A 35 6.88 25.41 -3.78
CA PRO A 35 7.43 24.08 -3.58
C PRO A 35 6.34 23.05 -3.30
N PHE A 36 5.20 23.49 -2.75
CA PHE A 36 4.05 22.63 -2.48
C PHE A 36 3.26 22.31 -3.75
N ALA A 37 3.15 23.24 -4.70
CA ALA A 37 2.47 22.99 -5.98
C ALA A 37 3.22 21.93 -6.81
N SER A 38 4.54 22.03 -6.89
CA SER A 38 5.39 21.02 -7.56
C SER A 38 5.30 19.66 -6.88
N LEU A 39 5.33 19.62 -5.55
CA LEU A 39 5.19 18.40 -4.77
C LEU A 39 3.82 17.75 -5.00
N TYR A 40 2.74 18.54 -4.94
CA TYR A 40 1.37 18.07 -5.14
C TYR A 40 1.16 17.53 -6.55
N ALA A 41 1.67 18.22 -7.58
CA ALA A 41 1.63 17.76 -8.96
C ALA A 41 2.34 16.40 -9.14
N SER A 42 3.51 16.21 -8.51
CA SER A 42 4.24 14.94 -8.57
C SER A 42 3.48 13.80 -7.88
N TYR A 43 2.84 14.08 -6.74
CA TYR A 43 2.03 13.12 -6.00
C TYR A 43 0.78 12.72 -6.80
N GLN A 44 0.09 13.69 -7.41
CA GLN A 44 -1.05 13.43 -8.28
C GLN A 44 -0.67 12.59 -9.50
N ALA A 45 0.48 12.86 -10.12
CA ALA A 45 0.99 12.07 -11.23
C ALA A 45 1.25 10.60 -10.83
N GLU A 46 1.81 10.36 -9.63
CA GLU A 46 2.02 9.01 -9.11
C GLU A 46 0.70 8.27 -8.87
N LEU A 47 -0.29 8.95 -8.26
CA LEU A 47 -1.62 8.37 -8.05
C LEU A 47 -2.30 8.03 -9.38
N ALA A 48 -2.29 8.95 -10.34
CA ALA A 48 -2.88 8.74 -11.67
C ALA A 48 -2.21 7.55 -12.41
N ALA A 49 -0.88 7.43 -12.31
CA ALA A 49 -0.15 6.31 -12.88
C ALA A 49 -0.52 4.97 -12.22
N ARG A 50 -0.67 4.94 -10.89
CA ARG A 50 -1.14 3.74 -10.15
C ARG A 50 -2.56 3.35 -10.56
N THR A 51 -3.48 4.31 -10.61
CA THR A 51 -4.87 4.08 -11.02
C THR A 51 -4.97 3.56 -12.45
N ARG A 52 -4.19 4.11 -13.39
CA ARG A 52 -4.14 3.65 -14.78
C ARG A 52 -3.67 2.20 -14.88
N LYS A 53 -2.54 1.87 -14.25
CA LYS A 53 -1.99 0.50 -14.21
C LYS A 53 -2.99 -0.48 -13.62
N TYR A 54 -3.71 -0.08 -12.58
CA TYR A 54 -4.78 -0.89 -12.00
C TYR A 54 -5.92 -1.13 -13.00
N GLY A 55 -6.43 -0.09 -13.67
CA GLY A 55 -7.48 -0.20 -14.69
C GLY A 55 -7.09 -1.10 -15.87
N GLU A 56 -5.84 -1.02 -16.32
CA GLU A 56 -5.29 -1.92 -17.34
C GLU A 56 -5.26 -3.38 -16.86
N TYR A 57 -4.85 -3.62 -15.60
CA TYR A 57 -4.71 -4.96 -15.06
C TYR A 57 -6.04 -5.67 -14.81
N ILE A 58 -7.04 -4.97 -14.25
CA ILE A 58 -8.37 -5.56 -14.00
C ILE A 58 -9.11 -5.97 -15.29
N SER A 59 -8.72 -5.38 -16.42
CA SER A 59 -9.27 -5.70 -17.74
C SER A 59 -8.65 -6.98 -18.34
N THR A 60 -7.64 -7.57 -17.68
CA THR A 60 -6.99 -8.80 -18.15
C THR A 60 -7.79 -10.05 -17.75
N ALA A 61 -7.80 -11.08 -18.60
CA ALA A 61 -8.51 -12.32 -18.33
C ALA A 61 -7.98 -13.11 -17.11
N GLY A 62 -6.79 -12.78 -16.61
CA GLY A 62 -6.15 -13.45 -15.46
C GLY A 62 -6.53 -12.87 -14.10
N TYR A 63 -7.09 -11.66 -14.05
CA TYR A 63 -7.29 -10.91 -12.80
C TYR A 63 -8.08 -11.69 -11.73
N GLU A 64 -9.21 -12.30 -12.10
CA GLU A 64 -10.03 -13.08 -11.16
C GLU A 64 -9.26 -14.28 -10.58
N SER A 65 -8.49 -14.97 -11.42
CA SER A 65 -7.70 -16.13 -11.00
C SER A 65 -6.57 -15.71 -10.06
N ASP A 66 -5.93 -14.59 -10.33
CA ASP A 66 -4.86 -14.05 -9.48
C ASP A 66 -5.40 -13.53 -8.14
N LEU A 67 -6.58 -12.89 -8.15
CA LEU A 67 -7.26 -12.49 -6.92
C LEU A 67 -7.65 -13.69 -6.06
N ARG A 68 -8.14 -14.78 -6.68
CA ARG A 68 -8.45 -16.03 -5.97
C ARG A 68 -7.19 -16.65 -5.36
N ARG A 69 -6.08 -16.71 -6.12
CA ARG A 69 -4.79 -17.20 -5.60
C ARG A 69 -4.28 -16.36 -4.42
N ALA A 70 -4.42 -15.04 -4.50
CA ALA A 70 -4.08 -14.16 -3.40
C ALA A 70 -4.90 -14.50 -2.16
N TYR A 71 -6.22 -14.59 -2.30
CA TYR A 71 -7.13 -14.94 -1.21
C TYR A 71 -6.80 -16.30 -0.57
N GLU A 72 -6.64 -17.35 -1.38
CA GLU A 72 -6.30 -18.70 -0.89
C GLU A 72 -4.99 -18.72 -0.10
N SER A 73 -4.02 -17.90 -0.49
CA SER A 73 -2.75 -17.81 0.24
C SER A 73 -2.87 -17.09 1.59
N LEU A 74 -3.95 -16.35 1.86
CA LEU A 74 -4.10 -15.57 3.09
C LEU A 74 -4.30 -16.45 4.32
N ASP A 75 -4.98 -17.59 4.16
CA ASP A 75 -5.34 -18.50 5.25
C ASP A 75 -4.15 -19.32 5.78
N ASP A 76 -3.10 -19.51 4.97
CA ASP A 76 -1.88 -20.21 5.38
C ASP A 76 -0.95 -19.27 6.14
N VAL A 77 -1.19 -19.03 7.43
CA VAL A 77 -0.37 -18.13 8.28
C VAL A 77 0.65 -18.96 9.08
N PRO A 78 1.95 -18.97 8.70
CA PRO A 78 2.95 -19.67 9.46
C PRO A 78 3.21 -18.97 10.79
N ALA A 79 3.53 -19.75 11.83
CA ALA A 79 4.10 -19.19 13.05
C ALA A 79 5.56 -18.76 12.79
N PHE A 80 5.81 -17.46 12.90
CA PHE A 80 7.15 -16.87 12.78
C PHE A 80 7.78 -16.64 14.15
N LYS A 81 9.11 -16.58 14.17
CA LYS A 81 9.90 -16.17 15.34
C LYS A 81 11.02 -15.20 14.92
N PRO A 82 11.56 -14.39 15.84
CA PRO A 82 12.74 -13.58 15.58
C PRO A 82 13.88 -14.40 14.96
N GLY A 83 14.50 -13.84 13.91
CA GLY A 83 15.57 -14.48 13.14
C GLY A 83 15.11 -15.32 11.96
N ASP A 84 13.81 -15.60 11.80
CA ASP A 84 13.31 -16.27 10.60
C ASP A 84 13.46 -15.37 9.37
N PHE A 85 13.81 -15.96 8.23
CA PHE A 85 13.75 -15.28 6.94
C PHE A 85 12.39 -15.53 6.29
N VAL A 86 11.77 -14.45 5.86
CA VAL A 86 10.44 -14.45 5.26
C VAL A 86 10.45 -13.68 3.94
N GLN A 87 9.43 -13.91 3.12
CA GLN A 87 9.19 -13.17 1.89
C GLN A 87 7.70 -12.88 1.73
N TRP A 88 7.39 -11.86 0.93
CA TRP A 88 5.99 -11.59 0.56
C TRP A 88 5.37 -12.81 -0.13
N LYS A 89 4.14 -13.15 0.28
CA LYS A 89 3.26 -13.98 -0.54
C LYS A 89 2.93 -13.25 -1.83
N THR A 90 2.69 -14.00 -2.90
CA THR A 90 2.31 -13.45 -4.20
C THR A 90 1.10 -12.52 -4.06
N PHE A 91 1.17 -11.34 -4.68
CA PHE A 91 0.13 -10.29 -4.65
C PHE A 91 -0.13 -9.62 -3.29
N MET A 92 0.67 -9.88 -2.25
CA MET A 92 0.43 -9.35 -0.89
C MET A 92 1.38 -8.24 -0.42
N ARG A 93 2.26 -7.74 -1.30
CA ARG A 93 3.22 -6.70 -0.93
C ARG A 93 2.51 -5.37 -0.60
N GLU A 94 2.81 -4.87 0.60
CA GLU A 94 2.27 -3.61 1.13
C GLU A 94 3.31 -2.48 1.17
N SER A 95 4.60 -2.83 1.13
CA SER A 95 5.72 -1.88 1.17
C SER A 95 6.56 -1.94 -0.12
N ARG A 96 7.37 -0.91 -0.37
CA ARG A 96 8.37 -0.93 -1.47
C ARG A 96 9.44 -1.98 -1.24
N LEU A 97 9.75 -2.30 0.02
CA LEU A 97 10.75 -3.27 0.42
C LEU A 97 10.16 -4.34 1.35
N PRO A 98 10.68 -5.58 1.33
CA PRO A 98 11.55 -6.12 0.28
C PRO A 98 10.81 -6.23 -1.07
N GLU A 99 11.56 -6.34 -2.16
CA GLU A 99 11.00 -6.73 -3.46
C GLU A 99 10.36 -8.13 -3.38
N TYR A 100 9.43 -8.44 -4.30
CA TYR A 100 8.88 -9.80 -4.36
C TYR A 100 10.00 -10.83 -4.57
N GLY A 101 10.01 -11.88 -3.74
CA GLY A 101 11.04 -12.92 -3.74
C GLY A 101 12.33 -12.57 -2.99
N ALA A 102 12.53 -11.32 -2.59
CA ALA A 102 13.65 -10.94 -1.72
C ALA A 102 13.32 -11.22 -0.24
N PRO A 103 14.32 -11.65 0.56
CA PRO A 103 14.11 -11.95 1.97
C PRO A 103 14.01 -10.68 2.84
N ALA A 104 13.22 -10.78 3.91
CA ALA A 104 13.30 -9.94 5.10
C ALA A 104 13.54 -10.83 6.32
N VAL A 105 14.17 -10.29 7.36
CA VAL A 105 14.35 -10.98 8.64
C VAL A 105 13.28 -10.55 9.63
N VAL A 106 12.73 -11.50 10.37
CA VAL A 106 11.82 -11.22 11.49
C VAL A 106 12.62 -10.67 12.66
N VAL A 107 12.32 -9.44 13.06
CA VAL A 107 12.92 -8.81 14.24
C VAL A 107 12.12 -9.16 15.49
N ALA A 108 10.79 -9.09 15.39
CA ALA A 108 9.89 -9.40 16.49
C ALA A 108 8.47 -9.72 16.00
N VAL A 109 7.71 -10.47 16.81
CA VAL A 109 6.31 -10.83 16.56
C VAL A 109 5.47 -10.37 17.75
N ASP A 110 4.29 -9.84 17.50
CA ASP A 110 3.44 -9.26 18.52
C ASP A 110 2.93 -10.33 19.51
N GLY A 111 2.94 -9.98 20.79
CA GLY A 111 3.06 -10.91 21.92
C GLY A 111 4.42 -10.83 22.63
N ALA A 112 5.49 -10.45 21.92
CA ALA A 112 6.75 -10.00 22.53
C ALA A 112 6.74 -8.49 22.88
N PHE A 113 5.80 -7.72 22.31
CA PHE A 113 5.61 -6.28 22.54
C PHE A 113 4.52 -5.93 23.55
N ARG A 114 3.84 -6.92 24.14
CA ARG A 114 2.73 -6.67 25.08
C ARG A 114 3.26 -6.34 26.47
N ASP A 115 3.73 -5.10 26.64
CA ASP A 115 3.51 -4.38 27.88
C ASP A 115 2.50 -3.25 27.66
N SER A 116 1.45 -3.27 28.48
CA SER A 116 0.42 -2.24 28.69
C SER A 116 -0.60 -1.89 27.56
N LYS A 117 -1.85 -2.32 27.80
CA LYS A 117 -3.10 -1.58 27.53
C LYS A 117 -3.44 -1.12 26.09
N ARG A 118 -3.55 -2.02 25.12
CA ARG A 118 -4.42 -1.78 23.96
C ARG A 118 -4.95 -3.06 23.33
N ALA A 119 -5.90 -3.69 24.00
CA ALA A 119 -6.79 -4.64 23.36
C ALA A 119 -8.01 -3.87 22.84
N GLN A 120 -8.46 -4.21 21.63
CA GLN A 120 -9.68 -3.76 20.94
C GLN A 120 -9.51 -2.58 19.96
N GLN A 121 -9.00 -2.87 18.75
CA GLN A 121 -9.48 -2.22 17.54
C GLN A 121 -9.39 -3.21 16.36
N ALA A 122 -10.52 -3.39 15.66
CA ALA A 122 -10.80 -4.47 14.73
C ALA A 122 -10.20 -4.27 13.33
N PHE A 123 -8.87 -4.24 13.23
CA PHE A 123 -8.14 -4.36 11.97
C PHE A 123 -6.88 -5.19 12.22
N PRO A 124 -6.33 -5.93 11.23
CA PRO A 124 -5.08 -6.66 11.39
C PRO A 124 -3.95 -5.65 11.62
N GLN A 125 -3.75 -5.27 12.88
CA GLN A 125 -2.70 -4.38 13.33
C GLN A 125 -1.39 -5.10 13.08
N HIS A 126 -0.45 -4.42 12.44
CA HIS A 126 0.84 -4.97 12.08
C HIS A 126 1.47 -5.74 13.25
N ASP A 127 1.47 -7.07 13.15
CA ASP A 127 1.80 -8.01 14.22
C ASP A 127 3.21 -8.58 14.05
N ILE A 128 3.95 -8.15 13.03
CA ILE A 128 5.34 -8.53 12.82
C ILE A 128 6.19 -7.30 12.49
N LEU A 129 7.34 -7.21 13.15
CA LEU A 129 8.40 -6.26 12.83
C LEU A 129 9.46 -6.98 12.00
N LEU A 130 9.76 -6.43 10.83
CA LEU A 130 10.68 -6.98 9.86
C LEU A 130 11.84 -6.02 9.63
N ALA A 131 12.95 -6.56 9.12
CA ALA A 131 14.06 -5.76 8.65
C ALA A 131 14.61 -6.27 7.33
N VAL A 132 15.20 -5.33 6.58
CA VAL A 132 15.90 -5.55 5.32
C VAL A 132 17.16 -4.70 5.30
N LEU A 133 18.12 -5.07 4.45
CA LEU A 133 19.16 -4.16 4.01
C LEU A 133 18.68 -3.45 2.75
N ASP A 134 18.75 -2.12 2.72
CA ASP A 134 18.43 -1.35 1.53
C ASP A 134 19.63 -1.26 0.56
N GLY A 135 19.51 -0.41 -0.47
CA GLY A 135 20.56 -0.22 -1.47
C GLY A 135 21.87 0.37 -0.92
N ASP A 136 21.79 1.07 0.21
CA ASP A 136 22.94 1.69 0.89
C ASP A 136 23.47 0.80 2.05
N GLN A 137 22.93 -0.42 2.17
CA GLN A 137 23.25 -1.40 3.23
C GLN A 137 22.80 -0.96 4.62
N ASP A 138 21.81 -0.06 4.70
CA ASP A 138 21.22 0.33 5.96
C ASP A 138 20.18 -0.69 6.44
N PHE A 139 20.19 -0.96 7.75
CA PHE A 139 19.25 -1.89 8.38
C PHE A 139 17.92 -1.19 8.65
N VAL A 140 17.00 -1.28 7.69
CA VAL A 140 15.70 -0.59 7.74
C VAL A 140 14.65 -1.54 8.29
N THR A 141 13.84 -1.05 9.23
CA THR A 141 12.74 -1.82 9.86
C THR A 141 11.37 -1.31 9.42
N PHE A 142 10.41 -2.22 9.29
CA PHE A 142 9.02 -1.89 9.02
C PHE A 142 8.07 -2.90 9.64
N SER A 143 6.88 -2.43 10.02
CA SER A 143 5.82 -3.29 10.56
C SER A 143 4.85 -3.70 9.45
N ALA A 144 4.41 -4.95 9.46
CA ALA A 144 3.41 -5.47 8.52
C ALA A 144 2.54 -6.54 9.20
N SER A 145 1.56 -7.08 8.46
CA SER A 145 0.80 -8.25 8.92
C SER A 145 1.52 -9.55 8.56
N SER A 146 1.70 -10.44 9.52
CA SER A 146 2.31 -11.77 9.37
C SER A 146 1.60 -12.63 8.33
N ALA A 147 0.28 -12.48 8.17
CA ALA A 147 -0.52 -13.20 7.18
C ALA A 147 -0.08 -12.95 5.73
N ARG A 148 0.64 -11.85 5.46
CA ARG A 148 1.16 -11.51 4.13
C ARG A 148 2.48 -12.20 3.78
N PHE A 149 3.06 -12.95 4.71
CA PHE A 149 4.38 -13.54 4.58
C PHE A 149 4.33 -15.06 4.52
N THR A 150 5.29 -15.63 3.80
CA THR A 150 5.66 -17.04 3.87
C THR A 150 7.13 -17.15 4.21
N ARG A 151 7.59 -18.35 4.59
CA ARG A 151 9.02 -18.58 4.79
C ARG A 151 9.77 -18.34 3.50
N TRP A 152 10.92 -17.69 3.58
CA TRP A 152 11.77 -17.48 2.43
C TRP A 152 12.23 -18.84 1.89
N GLN A 153 11.98 -19.07 0.59
CA GLN A 153 12.31 -20.33 -0.08
C GLN A 153 13.62 -20.25 -0.86
N GLY A 154 14.42 -19.20 -0.65
CA GLY A 154 15.69 -19.01 -1.33
C GLY A 154 16.69 -20.10 -0.93
N ASP A 155 16.85 -21.04 -1.85
CA ASP A 155 17.90 -22.04 -1.83
C ASP A 155 19.29 -21.39 -1.92
N SER A 156 20.20 -21.86 -1.08
CA SER A 156 21.66 -21.64 -1.11
C SER A 156 22.16 -20.20 -0.86
N TRP A 157 22.26 -19.81 0.41
CA TRP A 157 23.51 -19.15 0.81
C TRP A 157 24.63 -20.16 0.53
N PRO A 158 25.70 -19.85 -0.23
CA PRO A 158 26.87 -20.71 -0.19
C PRO A 158 27.36 -20.68 1.25
N SER A 159 27.21 -21.81 1.96
CA SER A 159 28.05 -22.06 3.12
C SER A 159 29.48 -21.90 2.62
N THR A 160 30.10 -20.75 2.94
CA THR A 160 31.55 -20.65 2.95
C THR A 160 32.00 -21.52 4.11
N ASP A 161 31.97 -22.83 3.86
CA ASP A 161 32.67 -23.81 4.65
C ASP A 161 34.15 -23.51 4.47
N GLN A 162 34.75 -23.04 5.57
CA GLN A 162 36.13 -23.24 6.00
C GLN A 162 37.19 -23.46 4.92
N GLN A 163 38.15 -22.54 4.88
CA GLN A 163 39.58 -22.87 4.82
C GLN A 163 40.39 -21.85 5.61
#